data_AF-A0A9E4DYJ0-F1
#
_entry.id   AF-A0A9E4DYJ0-F1
#
_cell.length_a   1.000
_cell.length_b   1.000
_cell.length_c   1.000
_cell.angle_alpha   90.00
_cell.angle_beta   90.00
_cell.angle_gamma   90.00
#
_symmetry.space_group_name_H-M   'P 1'
#
loop_
_entity.id
_entity.type
_entity.pdbx_description
1 polymer ?
#
loop_
_entity_poly.entity_id
_entity_poly.type
_entity_poly.pdbx_seq_one_letter_code
_entity_poly.pdbx_strand_id
1 'polypeptide(L)'
;MKRLGNDGLQIVWKDGHESEYTYPYLRRLCPCAECSTIRHRGQDVHSLFGPEGIGDPDHIAVPADTQPLNLELVGRYAIQFTWSDGHSTGIYSFETLREICPCPQCT
;
A
#
# COMPACT_ATOMS: atom_id res chain seq x y z
N MET A 1 -1.54 15.06 2.40
CA MET A 1 -1.69 13.79 3.16
C MET A 1 -1.58 14.09 4.65
N LYS A 2 -2.28 13.32 5.48
CA LYS A 2 -2.34 13.48 6.93
C LYS A 2 -2.39 12.10 7.59
N ARG A 3 -1.61 11.87 8.65
CA ARG A 3 -1.75 10.66 9.48
C ARG A 3 -3.01 10.76 10.34
N LEU A 4 -3.82 9.71 10.36
CA LEU A 4 -5.00 9.55 11.21
C LEU A 4 -4.58 8.84 12.51
N GLY A 5 -3.73 9.51 13.30
CA GLY A 5 -3.14 8.91 14.49
C GLY A 5 -2.33 7.65 14.17
N ASN A 6 -2.57 6.59 14.95
CA ASN A 6 -1.94 5.28 14.80
C ASN A 6 -2.75 4.31 13.94
N ASP A 7 -3.89 4.74 13.39
CA ASP A 7 -4.84 3.83 12.74
C ASP A 7 -4.72 3.84 11.21
N GLY A 8 -4.31 4.97 10.62
CA GLY A 8 -4.26 5.08 9.18
C GLY A 8 -3.67 6.36 8.59
N LEU A 9 -3.83 6.47 7.27
CA LEU A 9 -3.37 7.58 6.43
C LEU A 9 -4.56 8.13 5.63
N GLN A 10 -4.69 9.45 5.62
CA GLN A 10 -5.62 10.17 4.74
C GLN A 10 -4.85 10.91 3.64
N ILE A 11 -5.33 10.80 2.41
CA ILE A 11 -4.84 11.54 1.24
C ILE A 11 -5.98 12.35 0.65
N VAL A 12 -5.78 13.67 0.57
CA VAL A 12 -6.65 14.58 -0.18
C VAL A 12 -5.99 14.83 -1.54
N TRP A 13 -6.73 14.54 -2.59
CA TRP A 13 -6.26 14.61 -3.96
C TRP A 13 -6.58 15.96 -4.61
N LYS A 14 -5.92 16.27 -5.74
CA LYS A 14 -6.11 17.56 -6.43
C LYS A 14 -7.53 17.76 -6.97
N ASP A 15 -8.22 16.67 -7.27
CA ASP A 15 -9.62 16.67 -7.72
C ASP A 15 -10.63 16.75 -6.56
N GLY A 16 -10.15 16.92 -5.33
CA GLY A 16 -10.99 16.98 -4.13
C GLY A 16 -11.43 15.62 -3.61
N HIS A 17 -11.03 14.51 -4.26
CA HIS A 17 -11.27 13.18 -3.71
C HIS A 17 -10.50 13.01 -2.40
N GLU A 18 -11.04 12.21 -1.49
CA GLU A 18 -10.39 11.86 -0.22
C GLU A 18 -10.32 10.34 -0.10
N SER A 19 -9.13 9.84 0.21
CA SER A 19 -8.89 8.42 0.44
C SER A 19 -8.37 8.22 1.85
N GLU A 20 -9.01 7.33 2.60
CA GLU A 20 -8.59 6.92 3.93
C GLU A 20 -8.18 5.45 3.89
N TYR A 21 -6.98 5.17 4.38
CA TYR A 21 -6.42 3.83 4.40
C TYR A 21 -6.04 3.45 5.82
N THR A 22 -6.44 2.26 6.26
CA THR A 22 -5.90 1.72 7.52
C THR A 22 -4.47 1.23 7.30
N TYR A 23 -3.63 1.29 8.33
CA TYR A 23 -2.26 0.78 8.20
C TYR A 23 -2.19 -0.72 7.91
N PRO A 24 -3.02 -1.59 8.52
CA PRO A 24 -3.07 -2.99 8.14
C PRO A 24 -3.43 -3.20 6.66
N TYR A 25 -4.34 -2.39 6.11
CA TYR A 25 -4.69 -2.44 4.69
C TYR A 25 -3.50 -2.10 3.80
N LEU A 26 -2.82 -0.98 4.07
CA LEU A 26 -1.61 -0.59 3.32
C LEU A 26 -0.50 -1.63 3.44
N ARG A 27 -0.30 -2.22 4.62
CA ARG A 27 0.74 -3.22 4.85
C ARG A 27 0.49 -4.51 4.06
N ARG A 28 -0.74 -4.99 3.98
CA ARG A 28 -1.12 -6.14 3.11
C ARG A 28 -0.87 -5.84 1.64
N LEU A 29 -1.06 -4.59 1.25
CA LEU A 29 -0.86 -4.11 -0.12
C LEU A 29 0.55 -3.58 -0.39
N CYS A 30 1.54 -3.99 0.40
CA CYS A 30 2.94 -3.57 0.20
C CYS A 30 3.44 -3.92 -1.21
N PRO A 31 3.84 -2.95 -2.04
CA PRO A 31 4.20 -3.19 -3.44
C PRO A 31 5.63 -3.73 -3.62
N CYS A 32 6.34 -4.09 -2.55
CA CYS A 32 7.68 -4.68 -2.69
C CYS A 32 7.59 -6.06 -3.35
N ALA A 33 8.68 -6.47 -4.02
CA ALA A 33 8.75 -7.73 -4.76
C ALA A 33 8.36 -8.94 -3.90
N GLU A 34 8.88 -9.03 -2.68
CA GLU A 34 8.59 -10.14 -1.77
C GLU A 34 7.11 -10.23 -1.39
N CYS A 35 6.49 -9.10 -1.00
CA CYS A 35 5.06 -9.08 -0.69
C CYS A 35 4.21 -9.36 -1.94
N SER A 36 4.63 -8.87 -3.12
CA SER A 36 3.97 -9.18 -4.38
C SER A 36 4.00 -10.69 -4.67
N THR A 37 5.17 -11.33 -4.62
CA THR A 37 5.31 -12.78 -4.79
C THR A 37 4.40 -13.55 -3.84
N ILE A 38 4.31 -13.14 -2.57
CA ILE A 38 3.42 -13.79 -1.59
C ILE A 38 1.95 -13.60 -1.97
N ARG A 39 1.51 -12.37 -2.27
CA ARG A 39 0.12 -12.09 -2.68
C ARG A 39 -0.30 -12.90 -3.91
N HIS A 40 0.63 -13.15 -4.82
CA HIS A 40 0.41 -13.93 -6.04
C HIS A 40 0.74 -15.42 -5.91
N ARG A 41 1.01 -15.94 -4.70
CA ARG A 41 1.39 -17.36 -4.46
C ARG A 41 2.54 -17.85 -5.35
N GLY A 42 3.52 -17.00 -5.62
CA GLY A 42 4.67 -17.35 -6.46
C GLY A 42 4.38 -17.41 -7.96
N GLN A 43 3.20 -16.98 -8.42
CA GLN A 43 2.98 -16.74 -9.84
C GLN A 43 3.86 -15.59 -10.32
N ASP A 44 4.43 -15.74 -11.53
CA ASP A 44 5.25 -14.70 -12.13
C ASP A 44 4.41 -13.46 -12.39
N VAL A 45 4.63 -12.45 -11.56
CA VAL A 45 3.97 -11.14 -11.67
C VAL A 45 4.61 -10.29 -12.76
N HIS A 46 5.85 -10.58 -13.19
CA HIS A 46 6.58 -9.78 -14.17
C HIS A 46 6.14 -10.04 -15.62
N SER A 47 4.86 -10.31 -15.85
CA SER A 47 4.31 -10.32 -17.20
C SER A 47 4.41 -8.91 -17.77
N LEU A 48 5.25 -8.74 -18.79
CA LEU A 48 5.33 -7.52 -19.60
C LEU A 48 4.00 -7.19 -20.32
N PHE A 49 3.01 -8.09 -20.25
CA PHE A 49 1.78 -8.08 -21.04
C PHE A 49 0.54 -8.35 -20.18
N GLY A 50 0.31 -7.55 -19.16
CA GLY A 50 -0.97 -7.53 -18.44
C GLY A 50 -0.93 -6.58 -17.24
N PRO A 51 -2.09 -6.06 -16.79
CA PRO A 51 -2.14 -5.41 -15.49
C PRO A 51 -1.77 -6.45 -14.43
N GLU A 52 -0.68 -6.21 -13.70
CA GLU A 52 -0.41 -6.91 -12.45
C GLU A 52 -1.60 -6.64 -11.53
N GLY A 53 -2.53 -7.60 -11.45
CA GLY A 53 -3.61 -7.51 -10.47
C GLY A 53 -3.01 -7.34 -9.08
N ILE A 54 -3.78 -6.82 -8.13
CA ILE A 54 -3.27 -6.57 -6.76
C ILE A 54 -2.84 -7.86 -6.03
N GLY A 55 -3.22 -9.02 -6.57
CA GLY A 55 -3.09 -10.32 -5.91
C GLY A 55 -4.09 -10.44 -4.76
N ASP A 56 -3.96 -11.49 -3.95
CA ASP A 56 -4.79 -11.66 -2.77
C ASP A 56 -4.09 -11.06 -1.54
N PRO A 57 -4.59 -9.95 -0.96
CA PRO A 57 -3.98 -9.30 0.20
C PRO A 57 -4.01 -10.16 1.46
N ASP A 58 -4.91 -11.14 1.56
CA ASP A 58 -5.07 -12.00 2.74
C ASP A 58 -3.93 -13.02 2.87
N HIS A 59 -3.13 -13.22 1.82
CA HIS A 59 -1.89 -14.00 1.91
C HIS A 59 -0.78 -13.29 2.71
N ILE A 60 -0.91 -11.99 2.96
CA ILE A 60 0.04 -11.24 3.77
C ILE A 60 -0.41 -11.28 5.23
N ALA A 61 0.30 -12.07 6.03
CA ALA A 61 0.16 -12.04 7.47
C ALA A 61 0.72 -10.73 8.03
N VAL A 62 -0.15 -9.94 8.69
CA VAL A 62 0.23 -8.69 9.36
C VAL A 62 0.07 -8.88 10.86
N PRO A 63 1.15 -8.87 11.65
CA PRO A 63 1.07 -8.87 13.11
C PRO A 63 0.19 -7.73 13.63
N ALA A 64 -0.60 -7.99 14.67
CA ALA A 64 -1.59 -7.04 15.18
C ALA A 64 -0.98 -5.73 15.71
N ASP A 65 0.28 -5.76 16.13
CA ASP A 65 1.09 -4.64 16.62
C ASP A 65 1.90 -3.95 15.52
N THR A 66 1.69 -4.31 14.24
CA THR A 66 2.39 -3.69 13.12
C THR A 66 1.97 -2.23 12.97
N GLN A 67 2.95 -1.34 13.04
CA GLN A 67 2.77 0.10 12.91
C GLN A 67 3.84 0.71 11.99
N PRO A 68 3.54 1.83 11.32
CA PRO A 68 4.52 2.56 10.54
C PRO A 68 5.43 3.38 11.48
N LEU A 69 6.70 2.97 11.57
CA LEU A 69 7.75 3.70 12.27
C LEU A 69 8.12 5.00 11.53
N ASN A 70 8.11 4.96 10.20
CA ASN A 70 8.39 6.12 9.36
C ASN A 70 7.47 6.17 8.13
N LEU A 71 7.25 7.38 7.61
CA LEU A 71 6.52 7.65 6.38
C LEU A 71 7.21 8.81 5.69
N GLU A 72 7.79 8.54 4.53
CA GLU A 72 8.57 9.51 3.77
C GLU A 72 8.05 9.62 2.33
N LEU A 73 8.25 10.79 1.74
CA LEU A 73 8.01 11.00 0.31
C LEU A 73 9.20 10.47 -0.47
N VAL A 74 8.92 9.65 -1.49
CA VAL A 74 9.91 9.24 -2.48
C VAL A 74 9.76 10.16 -3.69
N GLY A 75 10.66 11.13 -3.79
CA GLY A 75 10.60 12.17 -4.80
C GLY A 75 9.29 12.95 -4.74
N ARG A 76 8.54 12.95 -5.85
CA ARG A 76 7.23 13.63 -5.98
C ARG A 76 6.10 12.70 -6.44
N TYR A 77 6.34 11.39 -6.44
CA TYR A 77 5.44 10.43 -7.09
C TYR A 77 4.98 9.28 -6.17
N ALA A 78 5.56 9.13 -4.99
CA ALA A 78 5.28 8.01 -4.12
C ALA A 78 5.53 8.33 -2.63
N ILE A 79 5.07 7.44 -1.77
CA ILE A 79 5.43 7.36 -0.36
C ILE A 79 6.07 6.01 -0.05
N GLN A 80 6.95 5.99 0.94
CA GLN A 80 7.57 4.79 1.47
C GLN A 80 7.32 4.73 2.97
N PHE A 81 6.99 3.54 3.45
CA PHE A 81 6.83 3.27 4.87
C PHE A 81 8.03 2.47 5.38
N THR A 82 8.44 2.75 6.61
CA THR A 82 9.22 1.82 7.42
C THR A 82 8.30 1.21 8.45
N TRP A 83 8.10 -0.10 8.41
CA TRP A 83 7.19 -0.84 9.28
C TRP A 83 7.94 -1.44 10.48
N SER A 84 7.24 -1.57 11.61
CA SER A 84 7.79 -2.19 12.83
C SER A 84 8.10 -3.68 12.69
N ASP A 85 7.52 -4.34 11.69
CA ASP A 85 7.75 -5.76 11.35
C ASP A 85 8.99 -5.97 10.44
N GLY A 86 9.81 -4.94 10.26
CA GLY A 86 11.07 -5.00 9.49
C GLY A 86 10.94 -4.64 8.01
N HIS A 87 9.74 -4.42 7.48
CA HIS A 87 9.55 -4.10 6.06
C HIS A 87 9.79 -2.61 5.79
N SER A 88 10.59 -2.30 4.78
CA SER A 88 10.94 -0.90 4.47
C SER A 88 11.14 -0.61 2.98
N THR A 89 10.98 -1.59 2.09
CA THR A 89 11.30 -1.47 0.65
C THR A 89 10.09 -1.23 -0.24
N GLY A 90 8.87 -1.20 0.33
CA GLY A 90 7.64 -0.92 -0.41
C GLY A 90 7.49 0.56 -0.76
N ILE A 91 7.50 0.87 -2.06
CA ILE A 91 7.27 2.22 -2.60
C ILE A 91 5.85 2.29 -3.16
N TYR A 92 4.97 2.99 -2.46
CA TYR A 92 3.58 3.17 -2.82
C TYR A 92 3.46 4.39 -3.72
N SER A 93 3.36 4.17 -5.04
CA SER A 93 3.10 5.28 -5.96
C SER A 93 1.75 5.93 -5.65
N PHE A 94 1.63 7.23 -5.91
CA PHE A 94 0.36 7.93 -5.76
C PHE A 94 -0.70 7.39 -6.72
N GLU A 95 -0.30 6.88 -7.88
CA GLU A 95 -1.19 6.19 -8.81
C GLU A 95 -1.73 4.90 -8.19
N THR A 96 -0.86 4.02 -7.70
CA THR A 96 -1.24 2.78 -7.01
C THR A 96 -2.13 3.06 -5.80
N LEU A 97 -1.80 4.06 -4.98
CA LEU A 97 -2.64 4.45 -3.85
C LEU A 97 -4.05 4.85 -4.31
N ARG A 98 -4.14 5.59 -5.42
CA ARG A 98 -5.43 6.00 -5.99
C ARG A 98 -6.22 4.80 -6.51
N GLU A 99 -5.55 3.85 -7.16
CA GLU A 99 -6.16 2.60 -7.66
C GLU A 99 -6.71 1.73 -6.54
N ILE A 100 -6.00 1.62 -5.41
CA ILE A 100 -6.41 0.82 -4.25
C ILE A 100 -7.28 1.61 -3.25
N CYS A 101 -7.92 2.70 -3.67
CA CYS A 101 -8.76 3.48 -2.78
C CYS A 101 -9.93 2.62 -2.23
N PRO A 102 -10.04 2.40 -0.91
CA PRO A 102 -11.06 1.52 -0.34
C PRO A 102 -12.44 2.20 -0.20
N CYS A 103 -12.60 3.41 -0.72
CA CYS A 103 -13.86 4.14 -0.56
C CYS A 103 -14.97 3.57 -1.48
N PRO A 104 -16.25 3.69 -1.10
CA PRO A 104 -17.36 3.17 -1.89
C PRO A 104 -17.50 3.76 -3.30
N GLN A 105 -16.86 4.89 -3.60
CA GLN A 105 -16.89 5.52 -4.92
C GLN A 105 -15.87 4.92 -5.90
N CYS A 106 -14.88 4.17 -5.40
CA CYS A 106 -13.79 3.58 -6.18
C CYS A 106 -13.79 2.04 -6.16
N THR A 107 -14.71 1.44 -5.40
CA THR A 107 -14.91 -0.02 -5.32
C THR A 107 -15.78 -0.52 -6.47
#